data_AF-A0A849F049-F1
#
_entry.id   AF-A0A849F049-F1
#
_cell.length_a   1.000
_cell.length_b   1.000
_cell.length_c   1.000
_cell.angle_alpha   90.00
_cell.angle_beta   90.00
_cell.angle_gamma   90.00
#
_symmetry.space_group_name_H-M   'P 1'
#
loop_
_entity.id
_entity.type
_entity.pdbx_description
1 polymer ?
#
loop_
_entity_poly.entity_id
_entity_poly.type
_entity_poly.pdbx_seq_one_letter_code
_entity_poly.pdbx_strand_id
1 'polypeptide(L)'
;MKHFILLFSVLLMTQVGSASVTMQDDEGMMKAKAKELTEKYKVELGLDVDQTMKFEAIVVNYMIKRHKAKKLNVSEVDKNGIIGQLGEQENEDMADLLSKGQYKKYVKAKKTLQP
;
A
#
# COMPACT_ATOMS: atom_id res chain seq x y z
N MET A 1 31.58 -15.74 -45.47
CA MET A 1 30.77 -14.81 -44.64
C MET A 1 29.42 -15.43 -44.23
N LYS A 2 29.43 -16.62 -43.61
CA LYS A 2 28.21 -17.30 -43.13
C LYS A 2 28.22 -17.62 -41.64
N HIS A 3 29.39 -17.50 -40.98
CA HIS A 3 29.54 -17.76 -39.55
C HIS A 3 29.27 -16.54 -38.66
N PHE A 4 29.17 -15.33 -39.23
CA PHE A 4 28.87 -14.11 -38.46
C PHE A 4 27.38 -13.94 -38.14
N ILE A 5 26.48 -14.56 -38.92
CA ILE A 5 25.02 -14.46 -38.71
C ILE A 5 24.57 -15.33 -37.52
N LEU A 6 25.31 -16.40 -37.21
CA LEU A 6 25.00 -17.29 -36.09
C LEU A 6 25.33 -16.70 -34.72
N LEU A 7 26.19 -15.68 -34.64
CA LEU A 7 26.57 -15.04 -33.38
C LEU A 7 25.57 -13.98 -32.89
N PHE A 8 24.66 -13.51 -33.76
CA PHE A 8 23.67 -12.49 -33.38
C PHE A 8 22.37 -13.08 -32.81
N SER A 9 22.08 -14.35 -33.07
CA SER A 9 20.82 -15.00 -32.63
C SER A 9 20.87 -15.59 -31.22
N VAL A 10 22.03 -15.60 -30.54
CA VAL A 10 22.16 -16.13 -29.18
C VAL A 10 21.95 -15.05 -28.10
N LEU A 11 21.97 -13.77 -28.46
CA LEU A 11 21.90 -12.67 -27.47
C LEU A 11 20.47 -12.25 -27.05
N LEU A 12 19.42 -12.84 -27.63
CA LEU A 12 18.03 -12.44 -27.37
C LEU A 12 17.28 -13.33 -26.37
N MET A 13 17.93 -14.33 -25.75
CA MET A 13 17.27 -15.29 -24.85
C MET A 13 17.44 -15.00 -23.36
N THR A 14 18.09 -13.90 -22.95
CA THR A 14 18.38 -13.59 -21.53
C THR A 14 17.56 -12.44 -20.94
N GLN A 15 16.37 -12.16 -21.48
CA GLN A 15 15.43 -11.23 -20.84
C GLN A 15 14.15 -11.93 -20.35
N VAL A 16 14.32 -13.02 -19.61
CA VAL A 16 13.32 -13.36 -18.59
C VAL A 16 13.67 -12.52 -17.38
N GLY A 17 13.12 -11.31 -17.34
CA GLY A 17 13.19 -10.45 -16.17
C GLY A 17 12.56 -11.17 -14.98
N SER A 18 13.39 -11.51 -14.00
CA SER A 18 12.96 -11.94 -12.67
C SER A 18 12.23 -10.80 -11.95
N ALA A 19 11.00 -10.51 -12.34
CA ALA A 19 10.08 -9.71 -11.56
C ALA A 19 9.03 -10.67 -10.99
N SER A 20 9.09 -10.97 -9.68
CA SER A 20 7.90 -11.22 -8.82
C SER A 20 8.12 -12.05 -7.55
N VAL A 21 9.33 -12.46 -7.16
CA VAL A 21 9.45 -13.26 -5.91
C VAL A 21 9.39 -12.42 -4.63
N THR A 22 9.73 -11.12 -4.68
CA THR A 22 9.76 -10.26 -3.47
C THR A 22 8.45 -9.52 -3.17
N MET A 23 7.48 -9.47 -4.09
CA MET A 23 6.23 -8.72 -3.87
C MET A 23 5.19 -9.48 -3.05
N GLN A 24 5.14 -10.81 -3.15
CA GLN A 24 4.12 -11.61 -2.45
C GLN A 24 4.29 -11.61 -0.93
N ASP A 25 5.52 -11.66 -0.42
CA ASP A 25 5.80 -11.67 1.02
C ASP A 25 5.49 -10.31 1.68
N ASP A 26 5.82 -9.21 0.98
CA ASP A 26 5.54 -7.86 1.46
C ASP A 26 4.03 -7.61 1.59
N GLU A 27 3.23 -7.99 0.58
CA GLU A 27 1.77 -7.80 0.61
C GLU A 27 1.09 -8.65 1.69
N GLY A 28 1.54 -9.91 1.88
CA GLY A 28 1.06 -10.77 2.95
C GLY A 28 1.30 -10.17 4.34
N MET A 29 2.50 -9.63 4.57
CA MET A 29 2.82 -8.93 5.83
C MET A 29 2.00 -7.65 6.01
N MET A 30 1.79 -6.86 4.95
CA MET A 30 0.96 -5.65 5.05
C MET A 30 -0.48 -5.99 5.37
N LYS A 31 -1.02 -7.08 4.81
CA LYS A 31 -2.37 -7.56 5.15
C LYS A 31 -2.49 -7.97 6.61
N ALA A 32 -1.51 -8.70 7.14
CA ALA A 32 -1.48 -9.07 8.56
C ALA A 32 -1.42 -7.84 9.47
N LYS A 33 -0.57 -6.85 9.15
CA LYS A 33 -0.47 -5.59 9.91
C LYS A 33 -1.75 -4.77 9.84
N ALA A 34 -2.36 -4.66 8.66
CA ALA A 34 -3.61 -3.93 8.49
C ALA A 34 -4.75 -4.59 9.27
N LYS A 35 -4.79 -5.92 9.34
CA LYS A 35 -5.75 -6.64 10.18
C LYS A 35 -5.56 -6.32 11.65
N GLU A 36 -4.33 -6.39 12.17
CA GLU A 36 -4.03 -6.04 13.58
C GLU A 36 -4.44 -4.58 13.88
N LEU A 37 -4.13 -3.68 12.96
CA LEU A 37 -4.47 -2.28 13.08
C LEU A 37 -5.99 -2.06 13.05
N THR A 38 -6.69 -2.77 12.17
CA THR A 38 -8.15 -2.72 12.06
C THR A 38 -8.82 -3.17 13.35
N GLU A 39 -8.32 -4.21 14.03
CA GLU A 39 -8.87 -4.63 15.32
C GLU A 39 -8.77 -3.52 16.39
N LYS A 40 -7.68 -2.76 16.41
CA LYS A 40 -7.54 -1.60 17.31
C LYS A 40 -8.56 -0.51 16.98
N TYR A 41 -8.76 -0.21 15.70
CA TYR A 41 -9.75 0.79 15.27
C TYR A 41 -11.19 0.32 15.46
N LYS A 42 -11.47 -0.97 15.29
CA LYS A 42 -12.80 -1.54 15.47
C LYS A 42 -13.33 -1.24 16.87
N VAL A 43 -12.50 -1.43 17.89
CA VAL A 43 -12.83 -1.14 19.29
C VAL A 43 -12.99 0.36 19.51
N GLU A 44 -12.05 1.17 19.03
CA GLU A 44 -12.04 2.63 19.26
C GLU A 44 -13.22 3.36 18.57
N LEU A 45 -13.53 2.93 17.34
CA LEU A 45 -14.53 3.55 16.48
C LEU A 45 -15.91 2.91 16.63
N GLY A 46 -16.00 1.69 17.15
CA GLY A 46 -17.24 0.91 17.17
C GLY A 46 -17.70 0.57 15.75
N LEU A 47 -16.80 -0.04 14.96
CA LEU A 47 -17.12 -0.45 13.59
C LEU A 47 -18.01 -1.70 13.61
N ASP A 48 -19.06 -1.70 12.79
CA ASP A 48 -19.80 -2.92 12.49
C ASP A 48 -18.98 -3.86 11.57
N VAL A 49 -19.51 -5.05 11.28
CA VAL A 49 -18.81 -6.06 10.49
C VAL A 49 -18.51 -5.57 9.07
N ASP A 50 -19.46 -4.89 8.42
CA ASP A 50 -19.29 -4.40 7.05
C ASP A 50 -18.31 -3.24 6.98
N GLN A 51 -18.40 -2.30 7.92
CA GLN A 51 -17.44 -1.21 8.09
C GLN A 51 -16.05 -1.75 8.39
N THR A 52 -15.92 -2.77 9.24
CA THR A 52 -14.62 -3.38 9.58
C THR A 52 -13.94 -3.94 8.35
N MET A 53 -14.65 -4.71 7.53
CA MET A 53 -14.09 -5.31 6.30
C MET A 53 -13.64 -4.23 5.30
N LYS A 54 -14.46 -3.20 5.10
CA LYS A 54 -14.11 -2.08 4.20
C LYS A 54 -12.94 -1.26 4.74
N PHE A 55 -12.91 -1.03 6.05
CA PHE A 55 -11.83 -0.31 6.73
C PHE A 55 -10.50 -1.05 6.54
N GLU A 56 -10.46 -2.36 6.78
CA GLU A 56 -9.26 -3.18 6.56
C GLU A 56 -8.77 -3.06 5.12
N ALA A 57 -9.68 -3.18 4.14
CA ALA A 57 -9.33 -3.08 2.73
C ALA A 57 -8.71 -1.72 2.37
N ILE A 58 -9.28 -0.62 2.88
CA ILE A 58 -8.73 0.73 2.67
C ILE A 58 -7.34 0.82 3.30
N VAL A 59 -7.17 0.42 4.57
CA VAL A 59 -5.88 0.44 5.26
C VAL A 59 -4.81 -0.36 4.50
N VAL A 60 -5.12 -1.61 4.12
CA VAL A 60 -4.19 -2.46 3.34
C VAL A 60 -3.77 -1.75 2.05
N ASN A 61 -4.74 -1.22 1.31
CA ASN A 61 -4.48 -0.55 0.03
C ASN A 61 -3.50 0.62 0.20
N TYR A 62 -3.72 1.49 1.20
CA TYR A 62 -2.83 2.62 1.43
C TYR A 62 -1.49 2.21 2.03
N MET A 63 -1.41 1.16 2.84
CA MET A 63 -0.13 0.60 3.29
C MET A 63 0.71 0.10 2.09
N ILE A 64 0.09 -0.61 1.15
CA ILE A 64 0.76 -1.08 -0.07
C ILE A 64 1.19 0.11 -0.95
N LYS A 65 0.31 1.09 -1.17
CA LYS A 65 0.64 2.30 -1.96
C LYS A 65 1.81 3.07 -1.34
N ARG A 66 1.81 3.29 -0.02
CA ARG A 66 2.91 3.96 0.70
C ARG A 66 4.21 3.16 0.60
N HIS A 67 4.16 1.83 0.71
CA HIS A 67 5.33 0.97 0.54
C HIS A 67 5.91 1.08 -0.87
N LYS A 68 5.06 1.06 -1.90
CA LYS A 68 5.47 1.28 -3.30
C LYS A 68 6.06 2.67 -3.49
N ALA A 69 5.44 3.72 -2.93
CA ALA A 69 5.95 5.09 -2.97
C ALA A 69 7.34 5.21 -2.34
N LYS A 70 7.58 4.54 -1.21
CA LYS A 70 8.90 4.53 -0.54
C LYS A 70 10.02 3.92 -1.40
N LYS A 71 9.67 2.98 -2.29
CA LYS A 71 10.61 2.32 -3.22
C LYS A 71 10.85 3.08 -4.53
N LEU A 72 10.14 4.18 -4.78
CA LEU A 72 10.34 4.98 -5.99
C LEU A 72 11.73 5.63 -5.98
N ASN A 73 12.38 5.61 -7.14
CA ASN A 73 13.66 6.28 -7.37
C ASN A 73 13.45 7.76 -7.75
N VAL A 74 12.90 8.53 -6.81
CA VAL A 74 12.63 9.97 -6.92
C VAL A 74 13.27 10.71 -5.74
N SER A 75 13.27 12.04 -5.76
CA SER A 75 13.77 12.82 -4.63
C SER A 75 12.97 12.53 -3.36
N GLU A 76 13.61 12.68 -2.19
CA GLU A 76 12.91 12.51 -0.91
C GLU A 76 11.77 13.54 -0.73
N VAL A 77 11.91 14.73 -1.33
CA VAL A 77 10.85 15.75 -1.33
C VAL A 77 9.63 15.25 -2.09
N ASP A 78 9.83 14.72 -3.30
CA ASP A 78 8.73 14.18 -4.12
C ASP A 78 8.10 12.96 -3.44
N LYS A 79 8.93 12.08 -2.86
CA LYS A 79 8.47 10.90 -2.11
C LYS A 79 7.57 11.30 -0.94
N ASN A 80 7.96 12.32 -0.17
CA ASN A 80 7.16 12.86 0.92
C ASN A 80 5.88 13.51 0.42
N GLY A 81 5.92 14.22 -0.72
CA GLY A 81 4.73 14.76 -1.37
C GLY A 81 3.73 13.67 -1.74
N ILE A 82 4.19 12.58 -2.37
CA ILE A 82 3.35 11.43 -2.74
C ILE A 82 2.76 10.77 -1.49
N ILE A 83 3.56 10.54 -0.45
CA ILE A 83 3.08 9.93 0.80
C ILE A 83 2.06 10.83 1.50
N GLY A 84 2.25 12.15 1.47
CA GLY A 84 1.29 13.13 1.97
C GLY A 84 -0.05 13.03 1.25
N GLN A 85 -0.04 13.07 -0.09
CA GLN A 85 -1.24 12.92 -0.92
C GLN A 85 -1.97 11.60 -0.67
N LEU A 86 -1.22 10.49 -0.53
CA LEU A 86 -1.81 9.20 -0.15
C LEU A 86 -2.49 9.24 1.21
N GLY A 87 -1.97 10.02 2.16
CA GLY A 87 -2.59 10.22 3.46
C GLY A 87 -3.88 11.03 3.41
N GLU A 88 -3.96 12.03 2.53
CA GLU A 88 -5.17 12.82 2.27
C GLU A 88 -6.24 11.95 1.62
N GLN A 89 -5.90 11.20 0.58
CA GLN A 89 -6.81 10.28 -0.10
C GLN A 89 -7.33 9.18 0.84
N GLU A 90 -6.48 8.63 1.72
CA GLU A 90 -6.91 7.69 2.75
C GLU A 90 -7.94 8.31 3.69
N ASN A 91 -7.74 9.58 4.07
CA ASN A 91 -8.68 10.28 4.94
C ASN A 91 -10.03 10.53 4.24
N GLU A 92 -10.02 10.83 2.95
CA GLU A 92 -11.23 10.97 2.12
C GLU A 92 -12.00 9.65 2.03
N ASP A 93 -11.32 8.56 1.66
CA ASP A 93 -11.93 7.22 1.58
C ASP A 93 -12.50 6.78 2.94
N MET A 94 -11.84 7.14 4.05
CA MET A 94 -12.33 6.88 5.40
C MET A 94 -13.50 7.77 5.79
N ALA A 95 -13.55 9.02 5.31
CA ALA A 95 -14.68 9.92 5.56
C ALA A 95 -15.95 9.43 4.85
N ASP A 96 -15.82 8.82 3.69
CA ASP A 96 -16.93 8.21 2.94
C ASP A 96 -17.44 6.91 3.61
N LEU A 97 -16.54 6.15 4.24
CA LEU A 97 -16.89 4.91 4.94
C LEU A 97 -17.51 5.15 6.33
N LEU A 98 -16.98 6.12 7.07
CA LEU A 98 -17.29 6.32 8.48
C LEU A 98 -18.38 7.36 8.67
N SER A 99 -19.24 7.17 9.69
CA SER A 99 -20.09 8.28 10.13
C SER A 99 -19.23 9.46 10.61
N LYS A 100 -19.79 10.67 10.57
CA LYS A 100 -19.10 11.89 11.02
C LYS A 100 -18.49 11.77 12.43
N GLY A 101 -19.17 11.06 13.34
CA GLY A 101 -18.69 10.79 14.70
C GLY A 101 -17.50 9.82 14.71
N GLN A 102 -17.59 8.73 13.96
CA GLN A 102 -16.50 7.76 13.80
C GLN A 102 -15.28 8.38 13.12
N TYR A 103 -15.46 9.16 12.06
CA TYR A 103 -14.37 9.82 11.35
C TYR A 103 -13.59 10.79 12.26
N LYS A 104 -14.28 11.56 13.11
CA LYS A 104 -13.62 12.43 14.10
C LYS A 104 -12.76 11.64 15.09
N LYS A 105 -13.20 10.45 15.51
CA LYS A 105 -12.40 9.55 16.34
C LYS A 105 -11.22 8.97 15.56
N TYR A 106 -11.44 8.56 14.32
CA TYR A 106 -10.39 8.04 13.43
C TYR A 106 -9.24 9.04 13.28
N VAL A 107 -9.52 10.31 12.96
CA VAL A 107 -8.48 11.33 12.80
C VAL A 107 -7.64 11.52 14.08
N LYS A 108 -8.27 11.39 15.26
CA LYS A 108 -7.54 11.44 16.54
C LYS A 108 -6.69 10.19 16.75
N ALA A 109 -7.30 9.01 16.57
CA ALA A 109 -6.64 7.73 16.77
C ALA A 109 -5.50 7.50 15.78
N LYS A 110 -5.59 7.99 14.54
CA LYS A 110 -4.55 7.92 13.50
C LYS A 110 -3.23 8.51 13.96
N LYS A 111 -3.24 9.62 14.70
CA LYS A 111 -2.01 10.24 15.23
C LYS A 111 -1.23 9.34 16.19
N THR A 112 -1.91 8.39 16.83
CA THR A 112 -1.32 7.47 17.81
C THR A 112 -1.09 6.08 17.21
N LEU A 113 -2.02 5.59 16.41
CA LEU A 113 -2.02 4.22 15.86
C LEU A 113 -1.27 4.11 14.53
N GLN A 114 -1.11 5.22 13.79
CA GLN A 114 -0.46 5.26 12.48
C GLN A 114 0.37 6.55 12.32
N PRO A 115 1.46 6.71 13.09
CA PRO A 115 2.38 7.84 12.93
C PRO A 115 3.18 7.79 11.62
#